data_AF-A0A7L0W4T3-F1
#
_entry.id   AF-A0A7L0W4T3-F1
#
_cell.length_a   1.000
_cell.length_b   1.000
_cell.length_c   1.000
_cell.angle_alpha   90.00
_cell.angle_beta   90.00
_cell.angle_gamma   90.00
#
_symmetry.space_group_name_H-M   'P 1'
#
loop_
_entity.id
_entity.type
_entity.pdbx_description
1 polymer ?
#
loop_
_entity_poly.entity_id
_entity_poly.type
_entity_poly.pdbx_seq_one_letter_code
_entity_poly.pdbx_strand_id
1 'polypeptide(L)'
;PFPGSIVLANLLENGRASVVVVLGHAVQEVSVLEEADDETKAWLSRIFEPEESKAYSPEELDKRKKDLKSWLETNHIPVTEQGESGRTLCVAGVLTIDPPYGPEECSSSNEIILARVQGLVQGYLEKRQ
;
A
#
# COMPACT_ATOMS: atom_id res chain seq x y z
N PRO A 1 -13.19 0.16 3.34
CA PRO A 1 -12.95 1.40 4.13
C PRO A 1 -11.44 1.63 4.25
N PHE A 2 -10.93 2.65 3.55
CA PHE A 2 -9.52 3.04 3.67
C PHE A 2 -9.32 3.69 5.03
N PRO A 3 -8.26 3.34 5.79
CA PRO A 3 -7.93 4.10 7.00
C PRO A 3 -7.78 5.59 6.64
N GLY A 4 -8.41 6.46 7.44
CA GLY A 4 -8.25 7.92 7.32
C GLY A 4 -9.05 8.64 6.22
N SER A 5 -10.30 8.27 5.91
CA SER A 5 -11.13 9.10 4.99
C SER A 5 -11.91 10.19 5.74
N ILE A 6 -11.95 11.42 5.21
CA ILE A 6 -12.75 12.54 5.75
C ILE A 6 -14.03 12.69 4.93
N VAL A 7 -15.15 12.88 5.62
CA VAL A 7 -16.42 13.28 5.00
C VAL A 7 -16.73 14.72 5.40
N LEU A 8 -16.69 15.63 4.44
CA LEU A 8 -17.11 17.02 4.60
C LEU A 8 -18.57 17.14 4.17
N ALA A 9 -19.45 17.44 5.10
CA ALA A 9 -20.86 17.69 4.82
C ALA A 9 -21.17 19.18 5.00
N ASN A 10 -21.71 19.81 3.96
CA ASN A 10 -22.21 21.17 4.01
C ASN A 10 -23.74 21.14 3.88
N LEU A 11 -24.44 21.57 4.94
CA LEU A 11 -25.89 21.68 4.98
C LEU A 11 -26.32 23.02 4.39
N LEU A 12 -27.04 23.00 3.28
CA LEU A 12 -27.52 24.19 2.59
C LEU A 12 -28.93 24.55 3.10
N GLU A 13 -29.23 25.85 3.17
CA GLU A 13 -30.50 26.40 3.71
C GLU A 13 -31.79 25.88 3.03
N ASN A 14 -31.68 25.24 1.87
CA ASN A 14 -32.80 24.65 1.12
C ASN A 14 -33.04 23.16 1.43
N GLY A 15 -32.50 22.64 2.54
CA GLY A 15 -32.65 21.25 2.94
C GLY A 15 -31.82 20.26 2.08
N ARG A 16 -30.92 20.77 1.23
CA ARG A 16 -29.95 19.94 0.51
C ARG A 16 -28.65 19.86 1.30
N ALA A 17 -27.97 18.72 1.18
CA ALA A 17 -26.62 18.56 1.69
C ALA A 17 -25.67 18.38 0.50
N SER A 18 -24.52 19.06 0.55
CA SER A 18 -23.37 18.72 -0.28
C SER A 18 -22.43 17.86 0.56
N VAL A 19 -22.04 16.70 0.05
CA VAL A 19 -21.14 15.79 0.74
C VAL A 19 -19.93 15.56 -0.14
N VAL A 20 -18.74 15.84 0.39
CA VAL A 20 -17.45 15.59 -0.25
C VAL A 20 -16.71 14.56 0.57
N VAL A 21 -16.24 13.49 -0.08
CA VAL A 21 -15.40 12.48 0.55
C VAL A 21 -13.98 12.67 0.07
N VAL A 22 -13.06 12.90 1.01
CA VAL A 22 -11.62 12.95 0.75
C VAL A 22 -11.01 11.64 1.25
N LEU A 23 -10.42 10.88 0.33
CA LEU A 23 -9.74 9.63 0.66
C LEU A 23 -8.43 9.93 1.37
N GLY A 24 -8.08 9.14 2.39
CA GLY A 24 -6.89 9.38 3.23
C GLY A 24 -5.58 9.49 2.45
N HIS A 25 -5.39 8.65 1.42
CA HIS A 25 -4.19 8.70 0.56
C HIS A 25 -4.05 9.99 -0.26
N ALA A 26 -5.14 10.77 -0.41
CA ALA A 26 -5.12 12.06 -1.12
C ALA A 26 -4.85 13.24 -0.17
N VAL A 27 -4.83 13.01 1.14
CA VAL A 27 -4.53 14.03 2.16
C VAL A 27 -3.01 14.16 2.26
N GLN A 28 -2.47 15.32 1.87
CA GLN A 28 -1.03 15.60 1.91
C GLN A 28 -0.57 16.22 3.23
N GLU A 29 -1.41 17.05 3.84
CA GLU A 29 -1.09 17.77 5.07
C GLU A 29 -2.38 18.07 5.84
N VAL A 30 -2.33 17.99 7.17
CA VAL A 30 -3.41 18.37 8.08
C VAL A 30 -2.90 19.44 9.03
N SER A 31 -3.50 20.63 8.95
CA SER A 31 -3.19 21.76 9.81
C SER A 31 -4.42 22.16 10.65
N VAL A 32 -4.18 22.51 11.90
CA VAL A 32 -5.22 22.93 12.85
C VAL A 32 -5.35 24.45 12.79
N LEU A 33 -6.55 24.93 12.45
CA LEU A 33 -6.81 26.36 12.19
C LEU A 33 -7.38 27.13 13.41
N GLU A 34 -7.93 26.45 14.42
CA GLU A 34 -8.46 27.02 15.67
C GLU A 34 -8.08 26.16 16.88
N GLU A 35 -8.26 26.68 18.12
CA GLU A 35 -7.92 26.02 19.38
C GLU A 35 -8.33 24.53 19.42
N ALA A 36 -7.40 23.64 19.09
CA ALA A 36 -7.51 22.21 19.36
C ALA A 36 -6.61 21.88 20.53
N ASP A 37 -7.13 21.07 21.44
CA ASP A 37 -6.33 20.44 22.49
C ASP A 37 -5.22 19.57 21.86
N ASP A 38 -4.15 19.36 22.63
CA ASP A 38 -3.00 18.59 22.16
C ASP A 38 -3.39 17.12 21.87
N GLU A 39 -4.49 16.64 22.47
CA GLU A 39 -5.07 15.33 22.21
C GLU A 39 -5.69 15.24 20.80
N THR A 40 -6.49 16.23 20.39
CA THR A 40 -7.08 16.30 19.04
C THR A 40 -5.98 16.45 17.99
N LYS A 41 -4.92 17.22 18.25
CA LYS A 41 -3.77 17.32 17.36
C LYS A 41 -3.07 15.98 17.17
N ALA A 42 -2.76 15.28 18.26
CA ALA A 42 -2.12 13.97 18.19
C ALA A 42 -2.99 12.92 17.49
N TRP A 43 -4.30 12.95 17.72
CA TRP A 43 -5.27 12.09 17.07
C TRP A 43 -5.38 12.35 15.57
N LEU A 44 -5.50 13.62 15.16
CA LEU A 44 -5.52 14.01 13.73
C LEU A 44 -4.24 13.58 13.03
N SER A 45 -3.07 13.86 13.63
CA SER A 45 -1.79 13.41 13.07
C SER A 45 -1.77 11.91 12.86
N ARG A 46 -2.25 11.11 13.82
CA ARG A 46 -2.24 9.64 13.73
C ARG A 46 -3.18 9.06 12.67
N ILE A 47 -4.29 9.74 12.37
CA ILE A 47 -5.28 9.26 11.38
C ILE A 47 -4.82 9.48 9.94
N PHE A 48 -4.14 10.60 9.71
CA PHE A 48 -3.64 11.00 8.39
C PHE A 48 -2.14 10.82 8.26
N GLU A 49 -1.50 10.24 9.28
CA GLU A 49 -0.15 9.72 9.14
C GLU A 49 -0.22 8.73 7.97
N PRO A 50 0.58 8.94 6.90
CA PRO A 50 0.65 7.95 5.85
C PRO A 50 0.95 6.63 6.55
N GLU A 51 0.11 5.59 6.33
CA GLU A 51 0.35 4.26 6.90
C GLU A 51 1.83 4.02 6.78
N GLU A 52 2.52 3.81 7.91
CA GLU A 52 3.96 3.66 7.93
C GLU A 52 4.31 2.73 6.78
N SER A 53 4.77 3.31 5.66
CA SER A 53 5.36 2.55 4.59
C SER A 53 6.63 2.13 5.27
N LYS A 54 6.56 1.02 6.04
CA LYS A 54 7.58 0.55 6.97
C LYS A 54 8.88 0.90 6.30
N ALA A 55 9.60 1.88 6.86
CA ALA A 55 10.65 2.58 6.12
C ALA A 55 11.78 1.57 5.90
N TYR A 56 11.62 0.74 4.87
CA TYR A 56 12.48 -0.38 4.62
C TYR A 56 13.78 0.21 4.15
N SER A 57 14.85 -0.12 4.86
CA SER A 57 16.16 0.27 4.38
C SER A 57 16.38 -0.36 3.00
N PRO A 58 17.19 0.26 2.12
CA PRO A 58 17.51 -0.32 0.83
C PRO A 58 18.12 -1.74 0.95
N GLU A 59 18.80 -2.02 2.06
CA GLU A 59 19.35 -3.34 2.39
C GLU A 59 18.26 -4.36 2.72
N GLU A 60 17.24 -3.95 3.48
CA GLU A 60 16.07 -4.79 3.79
C GLU A 60 15.24 -5.08 2.55
N LEU A 61 15.05 -4.08 1.67
CA LEU A 61 14.38 -4.26 0.40
C LEU A 61 15.15 -5.24 -0.51
N ASP A 62 16.47 -5.14 -0.58
CA ASP A 62 17.27 -6.07 -1.38
C ASP A 62 17.22 -7.50 -0.82
N LYS A 63 17.28 -7.64 0.51
CA LYS A 63 17.12 -8.94 1.17
C LYS A 63 15.74 -9.55 0.87
N ARG A 64 14.67 -8.77 1.03
CA ARG A 64 13.29 -9.20 0.70
C ARG A 64 13.14 -9.57 -0.76
N LYS A 65 13.71 -8.78 -1.67
CA LYS A 65 13.71 -9.07 -3.11
C LYS A 65 14.32 -10.45 -3.37
N LYS A 66 15.52 -10.70 -2.82
CA LYS A 66 16.25 -11.96 -2.99
C LYS A 66 15.51 -13.15 -2.37
N ASP A 67 15.00 -12.97 -1.16
CA ASP A 67 14.26 -14.02 -0.45
C ASP A 67 12.96 -14.38 -1.20
N LEU A 68 12.19 -13.38 -1.66
CA LEU A 68 10.96 -13.59 -2.42
C LEU A 68 11.24 -14.24 -3.78
N LYS A 69 12.27 -13.78 -4.50
CA LYS A 69 12.70 -14.37 -5.77
C LYS A 69 13.05 -15.85 -5.60
N SER A 70 13.90 -16.17 -4.61
CA SER A 70 14.28 -17.55 -4.30
C SER A 70 13.09 -18.43 -3.92
N TRP A 71 12.16 -17.87 -3.14
CA TRP A 71 10.94 -18.57 -2.76
C TRP A 71 10.05 -18.85 -3.99
N LEU A 72 9.83 -17.89 -4.87
CA LEU A 72 9.06 -18.08 -6.10
C LEU A 72 9.72 -19.12 -7.02
N GLU A 73 11.04 -19.07 -7.20
CA GLU A 73 11.81 -20.05 -7.97
C GLU A 73 11.69 -21.46 -7.37
N THR A 74 11.73 -21.59 -6.05
CA THR A 74 11.52 -22.86 -5.32
C THR A 74 10.11 -23.42 -5.56
N ASN A 75 9.11 -22.55 -5.76
CA ASN A 75 7.75 -22.94 -6.12
C ASN A 75 7.56 -23.18 -7.64
N HIS A 76 8.65 -23.31 -8.40
CA HIS A 76 8.66 -23.47 -9.86
C HIS A 76 8.02 -22.32 -10.63
N ILE A 77 8.05 -21.12 -10.07
CA ILE A 77 7.53 -19.91 -10.70
C ILE A 77 8.71 -19.14 -11.30
N PRO A 78 8.75 -18.93 -12.63
CA PRO A 78 9.85 -18.19 -13.25
C PRO A 78 9.79 -16.70 -12.87
N VAL A 79 10.90 -16.15 -12.42
CA VAL A 79 11.01 -14.73 -12.03
C VAL A 79 12.17 -14.06 -12.75
N THR A 80 11.93 -12.85 -13.26
CA THR A 80 12.92 -12.01 -13.93
C THR A 80 12.91 -10.62 -13.30
N GLU A 81 14.06 -9.94 -13.28
CA GLU A 81 14.14 -8.55 -12.81
C GLU A 81 13.88 -7.60 -13.98
N GLN A 82 12.98 -6.63 -13.79
CA GLN A 82 12.58 -5.64 -14.81
C GLN A 82 12.64 -4.21 -14.26
N GLY A 83 12.63 -3.24 -15.18
CA GLY A 83 12.74 -1.80 -14.90
C GLY A 83 14.18 -1.28 -14.93
N GLU A 84 14.36 0.01 -15.20
CA GLU A 84 15.69 0.67 -15.32
C GLU A 84 16.57 0.50 -14.07
N SER A 85 15.95 0.29 -12.91
CA SER A 85 16.63 0.06 -11.63
C SER A 85 16.72 -1.41 -11.20
N GLY A 86 16.16 -2.36 -11.95
CA GLY A 86 16.10 -3.78 -11.57
C GLY A 86 15.40 -4.04 -10.22
N ARG A 87 14.47 -3.16 -9.84
CA ARG A 87 13.75 -3.21 -8.56
C ARG A 87 12.41 -3.93 -8.67
N THR A 88 11.85 -4.05 -9.87
CA THR A 88 10.57 -4.70 -10.09
C THR A 88 10.81 -6.16 -10.44
N LEU A 89 10.14 -7.09 -9.76
CA LEU A 89 10.18 -8.51 -10.08
C LEU A 89 9.05 -8.84 -11.04
N CYS A 90 9.36 -9.30 -12.24
CA CYS A 90 8.37 -9.84 -13.16
C CYS A 90 8.28 -11.36 -13.03
N VAL A 91 7.10 -11.81 -12.63
CA VAL A 91 6.72 -13.19 -12.42
C VAL A 91 6.05 -13.72 -13.69
N ALA A 92 6.66 -14.75 -14.29
CA ALA A 92 6.19 -15.44 -15.49
C ALA A 92 5.86 -14.55 -16.69
N GLY A 93 6.42 -13.34 -16.77
CA GLY A 93 6.18 -12.39 -17.86
C GLY A 93 4.81 -11.73 -17.86
N VAL A 94 3.97 -12.00 -16.86
CA VAL A 94 2.54 -11.61 -16.84
C VAL A 94 2.15 -10.80 -15.61
N LEU A 95 2.97 -10.82 -14.57
CA LEU A 95 2.74 -10.11 -13.32
C LEU A 95 4.02 -9.40 -12.89
N THR A 96 3.90 -8.20 -12.36
CA THR A 96 4.99 -7.42 -11.76
C THR A 96 4.76 -7.25 -10.27
N ILE A 97 5.83 -7.29 -9.49
CA ILE A 97 5.83 -7.04 -8.05
C ILE A 97 6.80 -5.90 -7.79
N ASP A 98 6.29 -4.81 -7.25
CA ASP A 98 7.09 -3.63 -6.90
C ASP A 98 7.47 -3.63 -5.41
N PRO A 99 8.55 -2.91 -5.02
CA PRO A 99 8.86 -2.69 -3.62
C PRO A 99 7.67 -2.04 -2.89
N PRO A 100 7.36 -2.42 -1.63
CA PRO A 100 8.13 -3.28 -0.72
C PRO A 100 7.94 -4.81 -0.83
N TYR A 101 7.43 -5.29 -1.98
CA TYR A 101 7.22 -6.72 -2.28
C TYR A 101 6.16 -7.41 -1.42
N GLY A 102 5.06 -6.72 -1.11
CA GLY A 102 3.89 -7.30 -0.48
C GLY A 102 2.84 -7.76 -1.50
N PRO A 103 1.72 -8.31 -1.01
CA PRO A 103 0.62 -8.77 -1.86
C PRO A 103 -0.11 -7.59 -2.53
N GLU A 104 -0.13 -6.41 -1.92
CA GLU A 104 -0.79 -5.22 -2.48
C GLU A 104 0.03 -4.59 -3.63
N GLU A 105 1.34 -4.86 -3.68
CA GLU A 105 2.25 -4.35 -4.70
C GLU A 105 2.38 -5.29 -5.92
N CYS A 106 1.47 -6.24 -6.06
CA CYS A 106 1.36 -7.10 -7.24
C CYS A 106 0.47 -6.44 -8.30
N SER A 107 0.90 -6.43 -9.57
CA SER A 107 0.16 -5.89 -10.69
C SER A 107 0.16 -6.85 -11.88
N SER A 108 -1.01 -7.13 -12.45
CA SER A 108 -1.14 -7.99 -13.63
C SER A 108 -2.39 -7.63 -14.41
N SER A 109 -2.35 -7.83 -15.73
CA SER A 109 -3.54 -7.72 -16.58
C SER A 109 -4.51 -8.91 -16.44
N ASN A 110 -4.13 -9.94 -15.67
CA ASN A 110 -4.96 -11.12 -15.42
C ASN A 110 -5.27 -11.24 -13.93
N GLU A 111 -6.50 -10.91 -13.54
CA GLU A 111 -6.96 -10.92 -12.14
C GLU A 111 -6.88 -12.30 -11.47
N ILE A 112 -7.04 -13.39 -12.24
CA ILE A 112 -6.93 -14.76 -11.71
C ILE A 112 -5.49 -15.06 -11.31
N ILE A 113 -4.53 -14.63 -12.13
CA ILE A 113 -3.10 -14.79 -11.85
C ILE A 113 -2.70 -13.88 -10.69
N LEU A 114 -3.20 -12.63 -10.67
CA LEU A 114 -2.98 -11.69 -9.59
C LEU A 114 -3.39 -12.29 -8.25
N ALA A 115 -4.64 -12.73 -8.10
CA ALA A 115 -5.13 -13.30 -6.85
C ALA A 115 -4.31 -14.53 -6.38
N ARG A 116 -3.87 -15.39 -7.32
CA ARG A 116 -3.00 -16.53 -6.99
C ARG A 116 -1.64 -16.10 -6.47
N VAL A 117 -0.99 -15.15 -7.14
CA VAL A 117 0.34 -14.67 -6.72
C VAL A 117 0.26 -13.89 -5.42
N GLN A 118 -0.79 -13.08 -5.24
CA GLN A 118 -1.05 -12.42 -3.96
C GLN A 118 -1.18 -13.43 -2.81
N GLY A 119 -1.93 -14.52 -3.01
CA GLY A 119 -2.04 -15.60 -2.03
C GLY A 119 -0.71 -16.31 -1.76
N LEU A 120 0.13 -16.48 -2.78
CA LEU A 120 1.49 -17.03 -2.64
C LEU A 120 2.40 -16.10 -1.82
N VAL A 121 2.43 -14.81 -2.15
CA VAL A 121 3.20 -13.79 -1.43
C VAL A 121 2.72 -13.67 0.02
N GLN A 122 1.41 -13.73 0.25
CA GLN A 122 0.83 -13.75 1.59
C GLN A 122 1.28 -14.98 2.39
N GLY A 123 1.20 -16.18 1.81
CA GLY A 123 1.67 -17.40 2.47
C GLY A 123 3.17 -17.40 2.75
N TYR A 124 3.97 -16.70 1.93
CA TYR A 124 5.38 -16.45 2.21
C TYR A 124 5.59 -15.53 3.41
N LEU A 125 4.81 -14.45 3.53
CA LEU A 125 4.87 -13.53 4.67
C LEU A 125 4.46 -14.21 5.98
N GLU A 126 3.42 -15.04 5.94
CA GLU A 126 2.93 -15.81 7.09
C GLU A 126 3.97 -16.84 7.59
N LYS A 127 4.75 -17.45 6.69
CA LYS A 127 5.85 -18.37 7.06
C LYS A 127 7.05 -17.69 7.73
N ARG A 128 7.13 -16.36 7.71
CA ARG A 128 8.24 -15.58 8.29
C ARG A 128 7.95 -15.00 9.67
N GLN A 129 6.71 -15.14 10.17
CA GLN A 129 6.33 -14.82 11.55
C GLN A 129 6.54 -16.03 12.46
#